data_AF-A0A354ZZY4-F1
#
_entry.id   AF-A0A354ZZY4-F1
#
_cell.length_a   1.000
_cell.length_b   1.000
_cell.length_c   1.000
_cell.angle_alpha   90.00
_cell.angle_beta   90.00
_cell.angle_gamma   90.00
#
_symmetry.space_group_name_H-M   'P 1'
#
loop_
_entity.id
_entity.type
_entity.pdbx_description
1 polymer ?
#
loop_
_entity_poly.entity_id
_entity_poly.type
_entity_poly.pdbx_seq_one_letter_code
_entity_poly.pdbx_strand_id
1 'polypeptide(L)'
;ERRRAIQSAKAHGFKVVTEVGKKDGTPIPVLRMQQIIADDLEYGADKVIIEGRESGKAVGIYDQNGNMKEAEMEALVHGLPCPEAVLIWEAPLKSQQVSLIKRFGPNVNLGNIAPEETLALQALRCGLRGDTLRLCLDHMAANCRRVSGGEVSSGGNIDADF
;
A
#
# COMPACT_ATOMS: atom_id res chain seq x y z
N GLU A 1 -13.89 19.82 11.37
CA GLU A 1 -13.20 20.57 10.31
C GLU A 1 -12.82 19.67 9.14
N ARG A 2 -12.05 18.59 9.38
CA ARG A 2 -11.64 17.57 8.37
C ARG A 2 -12.78 17.12 7.43
N ARG A 3 -13.91 16.63 7.96
CA ARG A 3 -15.10 16.26 7.17
C ARG A 3 -15.54 17.34 6.18
N ARG A 4 -15.68 18.58 6.66
CA ARG A 4 -16.13 19.72 5.84
C ARG A 4 -15.14 20.02 4.72
N ALA A 5 -13.84 19.92 5.00
CA ALA A 5 -12.80 20.13 3.99
C ALA A 5 -12.87 19.06 2.88
N ILE A 6 -12.98 17.78 3.25
CA ILE A 6 -13.12 16.67 2.31
C ILE A 6 -14.36 16.86 1.43
N GLN A 7 -15.53 17.04 2.05
CA GLN A 7 -16.79 17.17 1.34
C GLN A 7 -16.82 18.41 0.44
N SER A 8 -16.24 19.53 0.89
CA SER A 8 -16.12 20.75 0.08
C SER A 8 -15.26 20.51 -1.17
N ALA A 9 -14.09 19.89 -1.03
CA ALA A 9 -13.23 19.57 -2.17
C ALA A 9 -13.92 18.61 -3.16
N LYS A 10 -14.64 17.59 -2.66
CA LYS A 10 -15.44 16.69 -3.50
C LYS A 10 -16.57 17.42 -4.23
N ALA A 11 -17.25 18.35 -3.58
CA ALA A 11 -18.31 19.16 -4.20
C ALA A 11 -17.79 20.04 -5.35
N HIS A 12 -16.50 20.40 -5.34
CA HIS A 12 -15.84 21.12 -6.44
C HIS A 12 -15.22 20.18 -7.49
N GLY A 13 -15.48 18.87 -7.42
CA GLY A 13 -15.03 17.91 -8.42
C GLY A 13 -13.58 17.42 -8.26
N PHE A 14 -12.91 17.72 -7.15
CA PHE A 14 -11.54 17.24 -6.92
C PHE A 14 -11.50 15.76 -6.54
N LYS A 15 -10.38 15.11 -6.90
CA LYS A 15 -9.93 13.90 -6.22
C LYS A 15 -9.30 14.31 -4.89
N VAL A 16 -9.75 13.69 -3.81
CA VAL A 16 -9.31 13.99 -2.45
C VAL A 16 -8.50 12.80 -1.95
N VAL A 17 -7.24 13.07 -1.63
CA VAL A 17 -6.39 12.15 -0.89
C VAL A 17 -6.16 12.77 0.47
N THR A 18 -6.46 12.03 1.53
CA THR A 18 -6.21 12.48 2.90
C THR A 18 -4.94 11.83 3.43
N GLU A 19 -4.40 12.33 4.53
CA GLU A 19 -3.23 11.75 5.21
C GLU A 19 -3.55 11.50 6.67
N VAL A 20 -3.13 10.34 7.17
CA VAL A 20 -3.22 9.93 8.58
C VAL A 20 -1.83 9.73 9.12
N GLY A 21 -1.46 10.57 10.08
CA GLY A 21 -0.09 10.70 10.56
C GLY A 21 0.02 11.63 11.77
N LYS A 22 1.19 11.63 12.41
CA LYS A 22 1.52 12.48 13.56
C LYS A 22 1.92 13.87 13.08
N LYS A 23 1.18 14.90 13.49
CA LYS A 23 1.62 16.30 13.27
C LYS A 23 2.70 16.74 14.27
N ASP A 24 2.58 16.39 15.55
CA ASP A 24 3.38 17.02 16.62
C ASP A 24 4.17 16.00 17.49
N GLY A 25 4.50 14.83 16.95
CA GLY A 25 5.34 13.81 17.62
C GLY A 25 4.60 12.84 18.55
N THR A 26 3.39 13.18 19.02
CA THR A 26 2.57 12.26 19.83
C THR A 26 2.09 11.05 19.02
N PRO A 27 2.31 9.80 19.48
CA PRO A 27 1.80 8.62 18.82
C PRO A 27 0.27 8.62 18.72
N ILE A 28 -0.25 8.39 17.52
CA ILE A 28 -1.68 8.09 17.31
C ILE A 28 -1.85 6.58 17.49
N PRO A 29 -2.74 6.11 18.38
CA PRO A 29 -3.03 4.69 18.50
C PRO A 29 -3.57 4.10 17.18
N VAL A 30 -3.22 2.85 16.87
CA VAL A 30 -3.65 2.17 15.63
C VAL A 30 -5.17 2.19 15.45
N LEU A 31 -5.93 1.90 16.52
CA LEU A 31 -7.40 1.96 16.51
C LEU A 31 -7.91 3.35 16.09
N ARG A 32 -7.22 4.42 16.52
CA ARG A 32 -7.59 5.78 16.14
C ARG A 32 -7.26 6.06 14.67
N MET A 33 -6.14 5.53 14.16
CA MET A 33 -5.82 5.63 12.73
C MET A 33 -6.89 4.93 11.89
N GLN A 34 -7.32 3.73 12.28
CA GLN A 34 -8.40 3.00 11.58
C GLN A 34 -9.71 3.79 11.54
N GLN A 35 -10.10 4.40 12.66
CA GLN A 35 -11.28 5.27 12.69
C GLN A 35 -11.14 6.46 11.75
N ILE A 36 -9.99 7.15 11.75
CA ILE A 36 -9.80 8.30 10.86
C ILE A 36 -9.83 7.87 9.38
N ILE A 37 -9.22 6.73 9.04
CA ILE A 37 -9.25 6.17 7.69
C ILE A 37 -10.69 5.88 7.27
N ALA A 38 -11.45 5.17 8.12
CA ALA A 38 -12.85 4.84 7.84
C ALA A 38 -13.71 6.10 7.68
N ASP A 39 -13.59 7.05 8.61
CA ASP A 39 -14.29 8.34 8.58
C ASP A 39 -13.98 9.11 7.28
N ASP A 40 -12.71 9.19 6.87
CA ASP A 40 -12.31 9.92 5.67
C ASP A 40 -12.90 9.33 4.40
N LEU A 41 -12.87 8.00 4.30
CA LEU A 41 -13.47 7.28 3.18
C LEU A 41 -14.99 7.50 3.17
N GLU A 42 -15.65 7.48 4.33
CA GLU A 42 -17.09 7.80 4.45
C GLU A 42 -17.39 9.26 4.05
N TYR A 43 -16.48 10.19 4.36
CA TYR A 43 -16.60 11.58 3.94
C TYR A 43 -16.36 11.82 2.45
N GLY A 44 -15.89 10.80 1.72
CA GLY A 44 -15.71 10.81 0.27
C GLY A 44 -14.25 10.97 -0.18
N ALA A 45 -13.27 10.74 0.68
CA ALA A 45 -11.88 10.64 0.26
C ALA A 45 -11.69 9.47 -0.73
N ASP A 46 -10.94 9.70 -1.80
CA ASP A 46 -10.67 8.68 -2.82
C ASP A 46 -9.58 7.69 -2.36
N LYS A 47 -8.59 8.19 -1.61
CA LYS A 47 -7.52 7.39 -0.98
C LYS A 47 -7.05 8.03 0.32
N VAL A 48 -6.39 7.24 1.16
CA VAL A 48 -5.78 7.69 2.42
C VAL A 48 -4.31 7.33 2.45
N ILE A 49 -3.45 8.33 2.69
CA ILE A 49 -2.01 8.17 2.87
C ILE A 49 -1.74 7.78 4.32
N ILE A 50 -0.91 6.75 4.50
CA ILE A 50 -0.29 6.40 5.77
C ILE A 50 1.08 7.09 5.83
N GLU A 51 1.22 8.04 6.75
CA GLU A 51 2.41 8.90 6.87
C GLU A 51 3.67 8.09 7.21
N GLY A 52 4.72 8.35 6.45
CA GLY A 52 6.08 7.84 6.59
C GLY A 52 7.15 8.93 6.57
N ARG A 53 6.80 10.18 6.20
CA ARG A 53 7.72 11.33 6.02
C ARG A 53 8.85 11.04 5.05
N GLU A 54 9.67 12.04 4.74
CA GLU A 54 10.84 11.87 3.86
C GLU A 54 11.90 10.93 4.45
N SER A 55 12.05 10.91 5.78
CA SER A 55 13.04 10.06 6.44
C SER A 55 12.66 8.58 6.45
N GLY A 56 11.37 8.26 6.42
CA GLY A 56 10.88 6.90 6.64
C GLY A 56 11.16 6.37 8.06
N LYS A 57 11.51 7.23 9.04
CA LYS A 57 12.03 6.82 10.35
C LYS A 57 11.26 7.47 11.50
N ALA A 58 11.05 6.70 12.57
CA ALA A 58 10.39 7.11 13.81
C ALA A 58 8.98 7.70 13.62
N VAL A 59 8.24 7.21 12.62
CA VAL A 59 6.93 7.75 12.22
C VAL A 59 6.00 6.64 11.76
N GLY A 60 4.72 6.78 12.08
CA GLY A 60 3.69 5.80 11.74
C GLY A 60 4.10 4.37 12.09
N ILE A 61 4.04 3.52 11.06
CA ILE A 61 4.37 2.09 11.08
C ILE A 61 5.89 1.80 11.03
N TYR A 62 6.75 2.82 11.09
CA TYR A 62 8.21 2.66 11.01
C TYR A 62 8.91 2.97 12.34
N ASP A 63 9.89 2.15 12.69
CA ASP A 63 10.75 2.35 13.86
C ASP A 63 11.83 3.42 13.62
N GLN A 64 12.67 3.68 14.63
CA GLN A 64 13.77 4.65 14.57
C GLN A 64 14.82 4.36 13.46
N ASN A 65 14.90 3.13 13.00
CA ASN A 65 15.81 2.68 11.96
C ASN A 65 15.14 2.65 10.57
N GLY A 66 13.81 2.83 10.52
CA GLY A 66 12.99 2.78 9.31
C GLY A 66 12.49 1.38 8.97
N ASN A 67 12.63 0.43 9.90
CA ASN A 67 12.05 -0.90 9.76
C ASN A 67 10.56 -0.85 10.05
N MET A 68 9.82 -1.73 9.36
CA MET A 68 8.38 -1.88 9.59
C MET A 68 8.12 -2.50 10.96
N LYS A 69 7.21 -1.89 11.72
CA LYS A 69 6.69 -2.43 12.96
C LYS A 69 5.57 -3.40 12.66
N GLU A 70 5.91 -4.67 12.44
CA GLU A 70 4.96 -5.69 11.98
C GLU A 70 3.68 -5.76 12.82
N ALA A 71 3.77 -5.67 14.15
CA ALA A 71 2.57 -5.70 15.00
C ALA A 71 1.62 -4.50 14.78
N GLU A 72 2.17 -3.29 14.58
CA GLU A 72 1.36 -2.11 14.28
C GLU A 72 0.77 -2.19 12.86
N MET A 73 1.54 -2.71 11.90
CA MET A 73 1.10 -2.95 10.54
C MET A 73 -0.05 -3.97 10.49
N GLU A 74 0.10 -5.14 11.12
CA GLU A 74 -0.95 -6.16 11.19
C GLU A 74 -2.22 -5.61 11.82
N ALA A 75 -2.07 -4.92 12.96
CA ALA A 75 -3.19 -4.34 13.66
C ALA A 75 -3.93 -3.32 12.80
N LEU A 76 -3.21 -2.49 12.01
CA LEU A 76 -3.80 -1.46 11.14
C LEU A 76 -4.59 -2.10 9.99
N VAL A 77 -3.99 -3.07 9.30
CA VAL A 77 -4.55 -3.72 8.11
C VAL A 77 -5.76 -4.58 8.44
N HIS A 78 -5.74 -5.32 9.56
CA HIS A 78 -6.81 -6.25 9.94
C HIS A 78 -8.18 -5.57 10.13
N GLY A 79 -8.21 -4.29 10.49
CA GLY A 79 -9.45 -3.55 10.71
C GLY A 79 -9.98 -2.79 9.50
N LEU A 80 -9.34 -2.88 8.33
CA LEU A 80 -9.71 -2.09 7.14
C LEU A 80 -10.17 -3.01 5.99
N PRO A 81 -11.30 -2.70 5.34
CA PRO A 81 -11.72 -3.44 4.16
C PRO A 81 -10.89 -3.03 2.94
N CYS A 82 -10.26 -4.01 2.27
CA CYS A 82 -9.47 -3.83 1.04
C CYS A 82 -8.40 -2.71 1.12
N PRO A 83 -7.49 -2.76 2.09
CA PRO A 83 -6.49 -1.70 2.31
C PRO A 83 -5.62 -1.44 1.08
N GLU A 84 -5.38 -2.44 0.23
CA GLU A 84 -4.60 -2.33 -1.01
C GLU A 84 -5.28 -1.41 -2.05
N ALA A 85 -6.61 -1.29 -2.02
CA ALA A 85 -7.36 -0.47 -2.95
C ALA A 85 -7.41 1.01 -2.52
N VAL A 86 -7.44 1.28 -1.21
CA VAL A 86 -7.74 2.62 -0.66
C VAL A 86 -6.54 3.30 0.00
N LEU A 87 -5.53 2.55 0.44
CA LEU A 87 -4.38 3.12 1.13
C LEU A 87 -3.23 3.40 0.17
N ILE A 88 -2.49 4.48 0.46
CA ILE A 88 -1.17 4.80 -0.10
C ILE A 88 -0.17 4.78 1.04
N TRP A 89 0.87 3.97 0.93
CA TRP A 89 1.90 3.87 1.96
C TRP A 89 3.09 4.74 1.59
N GLU A 90 3.45 5.73 2.40
CA GLU A 90 4.72 6.42 2.20
C GLU A 90 5.88 5.48 2.48
N ALA A 91 6.79 5.32 1.52
CA ALA A 91 7.89 4.36 1.58
C ALA A 91 9.14 4.92 0.90
N PRO A 92 9.74 6.00 1.44
CA PRO A 92 10.91 6.64 0.84
C PRO A 92 12.13 5.71 0.76
N LEU A 93 12.24 4.70 1.63
CA LEU A 93 13.38 3.80 1.65
C LEU A 93 13.13 2.51 0.86
N LYS A 94 14.14 2.05 0.11
CA LYS A 94 14.09 0.77 -0.63
C LYS A 94 13.59 -0.40 0.21
N SER A 95 14.07 -0.54 1.46
CA SER A 95 13.67 -1.63 2.35
C SER A 95 12.16 -1.63 2.62
N GLN A 96 11.55 -0.45 2.76
CA GLN A 96 10.11 -0.30 2.99
C GLN A 96 9.31 -0.68 1.75
N GLN A 97 9.76 -0.22 0.57
CA GLN A 97 9.17 -0.59 -0.72
C GLN A 97 9.18 -2.11 -0.91
N VAL A 98 10.32 -2.76 -0.63
CA VAL A 98 10.47 -4.23 -0.71
C VAL A 98 9.50 -4.93 0.25
N SER A 99 9.43 -4.50 1.50
CA SER A 99 8.52 -5.10 2.50
C SER A 99 7.06 -4.99 2.09
N LEU A 100 6.63 -3.81 1.62
CA LEU A 100 5.25 -3.57 1.18
C LEU A 100 4.91 -4.35 -0.09
N ILE A 101 5.82 -4.44 -1.06
CA ILE A 101 5.63 -5.27 -2.26
C ILE A 101 5.52 -6.75 -1.91
N LYS A 102 6.36 -7.24 -0.99
CA LYS A 102 6.29 -8.64 -0.53
C LYS A 102 4.97 -8.95 0.17
N ARG A 103 4.45 -7.98 0.92
CA ARG A 103 3.26 -8.13 1.75
C ARG A 103 1.95 -8.01 0.95
N PHE A 104 1.83 -6.96 0.15
CA PHE A 104 0.59 -6.60 -0.55
C PHE A 104 0.64 -6.89 -2.06
N GLY A 105 1.78 -7.36 -2.57
CA GLY A 105 2.00 -7.62 -3.98
C GLY A 105 2.54 -6.42 -4.76
N PRO A 106 2.89 -6.63 -6.04
CA PRO A 106 3.54 -5.63 -6.88
C PRO A 106 2.66 -4.44 -7.26
N ASN A 107 1.37 -4.46 -6.93
CA ASN A 107 0.41 -3.38 -7.22
C ASN A 107 0.09 -2.49 -6.00
N VAL A 108 0.77 -2.68 -4.87
CA VAL A 108 0.60 -1.83 -3.69
C VAL A 108 0.82 -0.35 -4.01
N ASN A 109 -0.06 0.54 -3.54
CA ASN A 109 0.11 1.98 -3.75
C ASN A 109 1.21 2.51 -2.82
N LEU A 110 2.24 3.11 -3.39
CA LEU A 110 3.36 3.69 -2.64
C LEU A 110 3.46 5.18 -2.91
N GLY A 111 3.70 5.95 -1.86
CA GLY A 111 3.93 7.39 -1.89
C GLY A 111 5.32 7.77 -1.43
N ASN A 112 5.66 9.04 -1.59
CA ASN A 112 6.94 9.62 -1.18
C ASN A 112 8.17 8.90 -1.74
N ILE A 113 8.09 8.45 -3.00
CA ILE A 113 9.19 7.82 -3.72
C ILE A 113 10.06 8.93 -4.31
N ALA A 114 11.36 8.90 -4.01
CA ALA A 114 12.32 9.81 -4.60
C ALA A 114 12.29 9.70 -6.14
N PRO A 115 12.27 10.81 -6.90
CA PRO A 115 12.17 10.77 -8.37
C PRO A 115 13.19 9.84 -9.03
N GLU A 116 14.43 9.84 -8.55
CA GLU A 116 15.54 9.00 -9.00
C GLU A 116 15.33 7.49 -8.73
N GLU A 117 14.51 7.12 -7.74
CA GLU A 117 14.21 5.74 -7.39
C GLU A 117 13.03 5.16 -8.19
N THR A 118 12.34 5.94 -9.03
CA THR A 118 11.15 5.49 -9.77
C THR A 118 11.40 4.25 -10.62
N LEU A 119 12.53 4.22 -11.36
CA LEU A 119 12.92 3.04 -12.17
C LEU A 119 13.32 1.87 -11.28
N ALA A 120 14.01 2.14 -10.19
CA ALA A 120 14.41 1.13 -9.20
C ALA A 120 13.18 0.46 -8.56
N LEU A 121 12.14 1.24 -8.26
CA LEU A 121 10.86 0.75 -7.76
C LEU A 121 10.14 -0.09 -8.81
N GLN A 122 10.09 0.36 -10.07
CA GLN A 122 9.45 -0.43 -11.13
C GLN A 122 10.17 -1.77 -11.33
N ALA A 123 11.50 -1.79 -11.25
CA ALA A 123 12.28 -3.02 -11.29
C ALA A 123 11.98 -3.94 -10.09
N LEU A 124 11.72 -3.40 -8.89
CA LEU A 124 11.24 -4.17 -7.74
C LEU A 124 9.87 -4.79 -8.02
N ARG A 125 8.92 -4.02 -8.56
CA ARG A 125 7.55 -4.49 -8.88
C ARG A 125 7.57 -5.62 -9.93
N CYS A 126 8.44 -5.52 -10.92
CA CYS A 126 8.59 -6.51 -11.99
C CYS A 126 9.46 -7.74 -11.59
N GLY A 127 10.00 -7.79 -10.37
CA GLY A 127 10.90 -8.87 -9.95
C GLY A 127 12.27 -8.86 -10.65
N LEU A 128 12.67 -7.73 -11.22
CA LEU A 128 13.93 -7.57 -11.95
C LEU A 128 15.12 -7.23 -11.03
N ARG A 129 14.89 -7.15 -9.71
CA ARG A 129 15.93 -7.01 -8.69
C ARG A 129 15.93 -8.23 -7.77
N GLY A 130 17.10 -8.59 -7.26
CA GLY A 130 17.27 -9.77 -6.41
C GLY A 130 16.34 -9.81 -5.19
N ASP A 131 15.96 -8.64 -4.65
CA ASP A 131 15.07 -8.51 -3.50
C ASP A 131 13.67 -9.12 -3.72
N THR A 132 13.16 -9.09 -4.96
CA THR A 132 11.80 -9.52 -5.34
C THR A 132 11.78 -10.62 -6.42
N LEU A 133 12.92 -10.94 -7.05
CA LEU A 133 13.03 -12.03 -8.04
C LEU A 133 12.43 -13.35 -7.57
N ARG A 134 12.66 -13.69 -6.28
CA ARG A 134 12.13 -14.93 -5.71
C ARG A 134 10.60 -15.01 -5.75
N LEU A 135 9.90 -13.88 -5.57
CA LEU A 135 8.43 -13.83 -5.63
C LEU A 135 7.92 -14.24 -7.02
N CYS A 136 8.60 -13.81 -8.08
CA CYS A 136 8.24 -14.18 -9.45
C CYS A 136 8.46 -15.68 -9.70
N LEU A 137 9.58 -16.23 -9.25
CA LEU A 137 9.87 -17.66 -9.40
C LEU A 137 8.84 -18.53 -8.67
N ASP A 138 8.48 -18.15 -7.44
CA ASP A 138 7.48 -18.87 -6.65
C ASP A 138 6.08 -18.80 -7.32
N HIS A 139 5.73 -17.64 -7.90
CA HIS A 139 4.47 -17.46 -8.62
C HIS A 139 4.42 -18.30 -9.91
N MET A 140 5.50 -18.35 -10.69
CA MET A 140 5.60 -19.21 -11.88
C MET A 140 5.47 -20.70 -11.51
N ALA A 141 6.10 -21.13 -10.41
CA ALA A 141 5.99 -22.49 -9.91
C ALA A 141 4.57 -22.85 -9.40
N ALA A 142 3.87 -21.88 -8.80
CA ALA A 142 2.46 -22.06 -8.40
C ALA A 142 1.53 -22.19 -9.62
N ASN A 143 1.74 -21.37 -10.65
CA ASN A 143 0.92 -21.42 -11.87
C ASN A 143 1.16 -22.71 -12.67
N CYS A 144 2.40 -23.19 -12.77
CA CYS A 144 2.70 -24.47 -13.42
C CYS A 144 1.97 -25.65 -12.75
N ARG A 145 1.88 -25.65 -11.40
CA ARG A 145 1.14 -26.67 -10.63
C ARG A 145 -0.37 -26.62 -10.84
N ARG A 146 -0.96 -25.44 -11.07
CA ARG A 146 -2.39 -25.30 -11.38
C ARG A 146 -2.71 -25.85 -12.77
N VAL A 147 -1.84 -25.61 -13.76
CA VAL A 147 -2.02 -26.12 -15.13
C VAL A 147 -1.93 -27.65 -15.17
N SER A 148 -1.09 -28.27 -14.34
CA SER A 148 -0.99 -29.74 -14.28
C SER A 148 -2.13 -30.43 -13.50
N GLY A 149 -2.97 -29.68 -12.77
CA GLY A 149 -4.02 -30.22 -11.88
C GLY A 149 -5.46 -29.94 -12.32
N GLY A 150 -5.67 -29.23 -13.43
CA GLY A 150 -7.00 -28.96 -13.98
C GLY A 150 -7.34 -29.90 -15.12
N GLU A 151 -8.38 -30.73 -14.95
CA GLU A 151 -9.07 -31.37 -16.06
C GLU A 151 -9.56 -30.30 -17.05
N VAL A 152 -9.39 -30.59 -18.34
CA VAL A 152 -9.85 -29.76 -19.45
C VAL A 152 -11.38 -29.68 -19.40
N SER A 153 -11.93 -28.56 -18.95
CA SER A 153 -13.26 -28.12 -19.39
C SER A 153 -13.07 -26.95 -20.36
N SER A 154 -13.41 -27.22 -21.62
CA SER A 154 -13.33 -26.30 -22.73
C SER A 154 -14.30 -25.14 -22.58
N GLY A 155 -13.81 -23.91 -22.77
CA GLY A 155 -14.59 -22.83 -23.36
C GLY A 155 -14.63 -21.52 -22.57
N GLY A 156 -14.07 -20.45 -23.17
CA GLY A 156 -14.45 -19.07 -22.87
C GLY A 156 -13.28 -18.10 -22.70
N ASN A 157 -13.06 -17.27 -23.72
CA ASN A 157 -12.25 -16.05 -23.81
C ASN A 157 -11.55 -15.55 -22.53
N ILE A 158 -10.22 -15.45 -22.63
CA ILE A 158 -9.38 -14.59 -21.82
C ILE A 158 -9.33 -13.23 -22.50
N ASP A 159 -10.10 -12.27 -21.98
CA ASP A 159 -9.83 -10.86 -22.19
C ASP A 159 -8.53 -10.51 -21.44
N ALA A 160 -7.63 -9.85 -22.15
CA ALA A 160 -6.37 -9.38 -21.64
C ALA A 160 -6.57 -8.09 -20.85
N ASP A 161 -6.22 -8.10 -19.57
CA ASP A 161 -5.87 -6.90 -18.81
C ASP A 161 -4.61 -7.21 -17.99
N PHE A 162 -3.52 -6.52 -18.36
CA PHE A 162 -2.23 -6.46 -17.66
C PHE A 162 -2.09 -5.09 -16.98
#